data_AF-X1AV50-F1
#
_entry.id   AF-X1AV50-F1
#
_cell.length_a   1.000
_cell.length_b   1.000
_cell.length_c   1.000
_cell.angle_alpha   90.00
_cell.angle_beta   90.00
_cell.angle_gamma   90.00
#
_symmetry.space_group_name_H-M   'P 1'
#
loop_
_entity.id
_entity.type
_entity.pdbx_description
1 polymer ?
#
loop_
_entity_poly.entity_id
_entity_poly.type
_entity_poly.pdbx_seq_one_letter_code
_entity_poly.pdbx_strand_id
1 'polypeptide(L)'
;MKIRLDGDWEGWLKFFLKGVKEVSEEAANSASKIIILKETILKKLFDKKVSSIYAVEFLNLLFRKPIITLQELIKELETSKETANQIVKKFEEIEILKEIS
;
A
#
# COMPACT_ATOMS: atom_id res chain seq x y z
N MET A 1 4.20 17.15 35.80
CA MET A 1 5.33 18.06 36.11
C MET A 1 6.53 17.36 36.77
N LYS A 2 6.49 16.04 37.06
CA LYS A 2 7.56 15.28 37.74
C LYS A 2 8.91 15.19 37.02
N ILE A 3 8.93 15.14 35.68
CA ILE A 3 10.20 14.98 34.93
C ILE A 3 11.05 16.26 35.01
N ARG A 4 10.41 17.43 34.99
CA ARG A 4 11.09 18.74 35.00
C ARG A 4 11.45 19.23 36.40
N LEU A 5 10.74 18.76 37.44
CA LEU A 5 10.89 19.23 38.82
C LEU A 5 11.53 18.19 39.76
N ASP A 6 11.33 16.88 39.54
CA ASP A 6 11.77 15.81 40.45
C ASP A 6 12.87 14.90 39.87
N GLY A 7 13.31 15.13 38.63
CA GLY A 7 14.41 14.37 38.02
C GLY A 7 14.08 12.90 37.68
N ASP A 8 12.81 12.55 37.47
CA ASP A 8 12.36 11.19 37.14
C ASP A 8 12.67 10.78 35.68
N TRP A 9 13.96 10.68 35.38
CA TRP A 9 14.48 10.25 34.07
C TRP A 9 14.19 8.78 33.79
N GLU A 10 14.14 7.93 34.83
CA GLU A 10 13.84 6.51 34.68
C GLU A 10 12.37 6.29 34.24
N GLY A 11 11.42 7.01 34.85
CA GLY A 11 10.02 6.99 34.43
C GLY A 11 9.82 7.50 33.01
N TRP A 12 10.52 8.59 32.64
CA TRP A 12 10.50 9.10 31.27
C TRP A 12 11.07 8.10 30.26
N LEU A 13 12.20 7.47 30.56
CA LEU A 13 12.83 6.47 29.68
C LEU A 13 11.93 5.23 29.51
N LYS A 14 11.31 4.74 30.59
CA LYS A 14 10.34 3.63 30.51
C LYS A 14 9.14 3.98 29.63
N PHE A 15 8.60 5.20 29.76
CA PHE A 15 7.51 5.68 28.91
C PHE A 15 7.94 5.77 27.43
N PHE A 16 9.13 6.33 27.17
CA PHE A 16 9.66 6.46 25.82
C PHE A 16 9.88 5.09 25.16
N LEU A 17 10.53 4.15 25.85
CA LEU A 17 10.77 2.80 25.34
C LEU A 17 9.46 2.02 25.12
N LYS A 18 8.44 2.25 25.96
CA LYS A 18 7.10 1.71 25.72
C LYS A 18 6.52 2.24 24.42
N GLY A 19 6.59 3.55 24.17
CA GLY A 19 6.15 4.14 22.91
C GLY A 19 6.91 3.60 21.69
N VAL A 20 8.24 3.47 21.79
CA VAL A 20 9.07 2.87 20.72
C VAL A 20 8.62 1.45 20.42
N LYS A 21 8.38 0.63 21.46
CA LYS A 21 7.89 -0.73 21.30
C LYS A 21 6.54 -0.77 20.60
N GLU A 22 5.57 -0.01 21.09
CA GLU A 22 4.20 -0.02 20.56
C GLU A 22 4.16 0.41 19.08
N VAL A 23 4.84 1.50 18.73
CA VAL A 23 4.91 1.99 17.34
C VAL A 23 5.65 0.99 16.44
N SER A 24 6.71 0.35 16.94
CA SER A 24 7.48 -0.64 16.18
C SER A 24 6.65 -1.90 15.89
N GLU A 25 5.89 -2.38 16.89
CA GLU A 25 4.96 -3.50 16.72
C GLU A 25 3.83 -3.15 15.73
N GLU A 26 3.25 -1.95 15.83
CA GLU A 26 2.22 -1.48 14.90
C GLU A 26 2.75 -1.36 13.46
N ALA A 27 3.95 -0.81 13.29
CA ALA A 27 4.59 -0.69 11.98
C ALA A 27 4.88 -2.07 11.36
N ALA A 28 5.42 -3.01 12.14
CA ALA A 28 5.67 -4.38 11.68
C ALA A 28 4.38 -5.08 11.26
N ASN A 29 3.33 -4.95 12.07
CA ASN A 29 2.01 -5.51 11.76
C ASN A 29 1.40 -4.90 10.49
N SER A 30 1.54 -3.58 10.30
CA SER A 30 1.05 -2.89 9.11
C SER A 30 1.81 -3.33 7.85
N ALA A 31 3.14 -3.44 7.93
CA ALA A 31 3.96 -3.96 6.84
C ALA A 31 3.56 -5.40 6.45
N SER A 32 3.33 -6.27 7.44
CA SER A 32 2.85 -7.63 7.21
C SER A 32 1.51 -7.65 6.48
N LYS A 33 0.54 -6.82 6.90
CA LYS A 33 -0.77 -6.70 6.24
C LYS A 33 -0.65 -6.24 4.78
N ILE A 34 0.26 -5.29 4.49
CA ILE A 34 0.51 -4.81 3.12
C ILE A 34 1.06 -5.94 2.23
N ILE A 35 1.98 -6.75 2.74
CA ILE A 35 2.54 -7.91 2.01
C ILE A 35 1.43 -8.92 1.70
N ILE A 36 0.64 -9.31 2.71
CA ILE A 36 -0.49 -10.23 2.54
C ILE A 36 -1.51 -9.69 1.54
N LEU A 37 -1.80 -8.39 1.56
CA LEU A 37 -2.68 -7.75 0.59
C LEU A 37 -2.14 -7.90 -0.83
N LYS A 38 -0.85 -7.66 -1.04
CA LYS A 38 -0.22 -7.79 -2.36
C LYS A 38 -0.30 -9.21 -2.88
N GLU A 39 0.02 -10.20 -2.05
CA GLU A 39 -0.05 -11.62 -2.41
C GLU A 39 -1.50 -12.04 -2.75
N THR A 40 -2.46 -11.58 -1.96
CA THR A 40 -3.90 -11.86 -2.18
C THR A 40 -4.34 -11.30 -3.53
N ILE A 41 -3.97 -10.07 -3.86
CA ILE A 41 -4.31 -9.44 -5.14
C ILE A 41 -3.62 -10.15 -6.31
N LEU A 42 -2.33 -10.50 -6.17
CA LEU A 42 -1.61 -11.27 -7.19
C LEU A 42 -2.30 -12.61 -7.47
N LYS A 43 -2.69 -13.35 -6.43
CA LYS A 43 -3.44 -14.59 -6.58
C LYS A 43 -4.78 -14.36 -7.30
N LYS A 44 -5.53 -13.31 -6.94
CA LYS A 44 -6.79 -12.93 -7.60
C LYS A 44 -6.59 -12.64 -9.09
N LEU A 45 -5.50 -11.97 -9.47
CA LEU A 45 -5.15 -11.72 -10.87
C LEU A 45 -4.93 -13.03 -11.65
N PHE A 46 -4.18 -13.97 -11.07
CA PHE A 46 -3.95 -15.28 -11.68
C PHE A 46 -5.24 -16.08 -11.82
N ASP A 47 -6.05 -16.18 -10.76
CA ASP A 47 -7.31 -16.92 -10.75
C ASP A 47 -8.31 -16.37 -11.78
N LYS A 48 -8.29 -15.06 -12.02
CA LYS A 48 -9.13 -14.37 -13.01
C LYS A 48 -8.51 -14.30 -14.41
N LYS A 49 -7.36 -14.94 -14.64
CA LYS A 49 -6.62 -14.93 -15.92
C LYS A 49 -6.26 -13.51 -16.41
N VAL A 50 -6.06 -12.58 -15.48
CA VAL A 50 -5.57 -11.23 -15.76
C VAL A 50 -4.05 -11.23 -15.55
N SER A 51 -3.35 -11.86 -16.50
CA SER A 51 -1.89 -12.04 -16.44
C SER A 51 -1.23 -11.43 -17.68
N SER A 52 -1.06 -10.10 -17.67
CA SER A 52 -0.20 -9.38 -18.62
C SER A 52 0.92 -8.67 -17.88
N ILE A 53 2.01 -8.35 -18.58
CA ILE A 53 3.14 -7.62 -18.00
C ILE A 53 2.66 -6.29 -17.38
N TYR A 54 1.81 -5.57 -18.13
CA TYR A 54 1.22 -4.32 -17.68
C TYR A 54 0.29 -4.45 -16.47
N ALA A 55 -0.41 -5.59 -16.30
CA ALA A 55 -1.21 -5.82 -15.10
C ALA A 55 -0.33 -5.93 -13.84
N VAL A 56 0.79 -6.66 -13.95
CA VAL A 56 1.75 -6.81 -12.85
C VAL A 56 2.44 -5.47 -12.54
N GLU A 57 2.84 -4.72 -13.57
CA GLU A 57 3.43 -3.39 -13.41
C GLU A 57 2.45 -2.39 -12.81
N PHE A 58 1.18 -2.39 -13.26
CA PHE A 58 0.15 -1.54 -12.69
C PHE A 58 -0.10 -1.87 -11.22
N LEU A 59 -0.15 -3.15 -10.85
CA LEU A 59 -0.26 -3.55 -9.45
C LEU A 59 0.91 -3.01 -8.62
N ASN A 60 2.15 -3.15 -9.12
CA ASN A 60 3.33 -2.62 -8.43
C ASN A 60 3.26 -1.09 -8.29
N LEU A 61 2.76 -0.39 -9.31
CA LEU A 61 2.54 1.05 -9.29
C LEU A 61 1.51 1.43 -8.21
N LEU A 62 0.39 0.71 -8.10
CA LEU A 62 -0.64 0.97 -7.08
C LEU A 62 -0.12 0.84 -5.64
N PHE A 63 0.79 -0.10 -5.38
CA PHE A 63 1.44 -0.23 -4.06
C PHE A 63 2.43 0.88 -3.75
N ARG A 64 2.92 1.62 -4.75
CA ARG A 64 3.71 2.84 -4.58
C ARG A 64 2.84 4.08 -4.53
N LYS A 65 1.75 4.08 -5.31
CA LYS A 65 0.84 5.20 -5.52
C LYS A 65 -0.61 4.69 -5.61
N PRO A 66 -1.33 4.61 -4.48
CA PRO A 66 -2.66 3.98 -4.43
C PRO A 66 -3.77 4.81 -5.09
N ILE A 67 -3.52 6.10 -5.31
CA ILE A 67 -4.43 7.02 -6.01
C ILE A 67 -3.72 7.50 -7.25
N ILE A 68 -4.23 7.13 -8.42
CA ILE A 68 -3.60 7.42 -9.70
C ILE A 68 -4.67 7.76 -10.75
N THR A 69 -4.35 8.71 -11.61
CA THR A 69 -5.20 9.05 -12.77
C THR A 69 -4.81 8.23 -14.00
N LEU A 70 -5.73 8.10 -14.96
CA LEU A 70 -5.44 7.42 -16.23
C LEU A 70 -4.24 8.05 -16.98
N GLN A 71 -4.08 9.37 -16.92
CA GLN A 71 -2.98 10.08 -17.58
C GLN A 71 -1.62 9.72 -16.95
N GLU A 72 -1.56 9.64 -15.63
CA GLU A 72 -0.36 9.22 -14.92
C GLU A 72 -0.04 7.76 -15.21
N LEU A 73 -1.04 6.88 -15.26
CA LEU A 73 -0.85 5.47 -15.62
C LEU A 73 -0.22 5.31 -17.01
N ILE A 74 -0.73 6.04 -18.00
CA ILE A 74 -0.21 6.06 -19.38
C ILE A 74 1.27 6.47 -19.39
N LYS A 75 1.62 7.48 -18.60
CA LYS A 75 2.99 7.99 -18.51
C LYS A 75 3.94 7.02 -17.80
N GLU A 76 3.52 6.44 -16.67
CA GLU A 76 4.35 5.55 -15.85
C GLU A 76 4.57 4.17 -16.49
N LEU A 77 3.59 3.66 -17.25
CA LEU A 77 3.68 2.37 -17.95
C LEU A 77 4.09 2.49 -19.43
N GLU A 78 4.35 3.71 -19.92
CA GLU A 78 4.68 4.00 -21.32
C GLU A 78 3.78 3.26 -22.33
N THR A 79 2.47 3.26 -22.07
CA THR A 79 1.49 2.43 -22.78
C THR A 79 0.46 3.28 -23.53
N SER A 80 -0.29 2.67 -24.46
CA SER A 80 -1.35 3.39 -25.16
C SER A 80 -2.54 3.67 -24.24
N LYS A 81 -3.33 4.70 -24.58
CA LYS A 81 -4.56 5.03 -23.84
C LYS A 81 -5.53 3.85 -23.82
N GLU A 82 -5.64 3.11 -24.92
CA GLU A 82 -6.50 1.93 -25.04
C GLU A 82 -6.06 0.83 -24.08
N THR A 83 -4.75 0.57 -24.00
CA THR A 83 -4.18 -0.45 -23.13
C THR A 83 -4.38 -0.08 -21.66
N ALA A 84 -4.10 1.17 -21.29
CA ALA A 84 -4.32 1.68 -19.94
C ALA A 84 -5.79 1.54 -19.51
N ASN A 85 -6.74 1.94 -20.37
CA ASN A 85 -8.18 1.80 -20.09
C ASN A 85 -8.59 0.32 -19.93
N GLN A 86 -8.10 -0.57 -20.78
CA GLN A 86 -8.42 -2.00 -20.68
C GLN A 86 -7.94 -2.58 -19.36
N ILE A 87 -6.76 -2.20 -18.88
CA ILE A 87 -6.21 -2.68 -17.61
C ILE A 87 -7.00 -2.12 -16.43
N VAL A 88 -7.27 -0.82 -16.41
CA VAL A 88 -8.10 -0.18 -15.36
C VAL A 88 -9.45 -0.87 -15.27
N LYS A 89 -10.14 -1.03 -16.40
CA LYS A 89 -11.44 -1.69 -16.47
C LYS A 89 -11.39 -3.13 -15.94
N LYS A 90 -10.37 -3.91 -16.32
CA LYS A 90 -10.19 -5.27 -15.79
C LYS A 90 -9.98 -5.28 -14.27
N PHE A 91 -9.22 -4.33 -13.73
CA PHE A 91 -8.98 -4.21 -12.29
C PHE A 91 -10.25 -3.80 -11.53
N GLU A 92 -11.12 -2.98 -12.13
CA GLU A 92 -12.45 -2.67 -11.58
C GLU A 92 -13.40 -3.87 -11.65
N GLU A 93 -13.46 -4.57 -12.78
CA GLU A 93 -14.30 -5.76 -12.98
C GLU A 93 -14.00 -6.87 -11.97
N ILE A 94 -12.73 -6.98 -11.54
CA ILE A 94 -12.30 -7.92 -10.50
C ILE A 94 -12.17 -7.26 -9.14
N GLU A 95 -12.73 -6.06 -8.93
CA GLU A 95 -12.83 -5.38 -7.63
C GLU A 95 -11.49 -5.23 -6.90
N ILE A 96 -10.40 -4.93 -7.62
CA ILE A 96 -9.11 -4.56 -7.04
C ILE A 96 -9.04 -3.05 -6.80
N LEU A 97 -9.63 -2.27 -7.71
CA LEU A 97 -9.69 -0.82 -7.60
C LEU A 97 -11.12 -0.33 -7.87
N LYS A 98 -11.36 0.94 -7.54
CA LYS A 98 -12.59 1.65 -7.82
C LYS A 98 -12.28 3.08 -8.24
N GLU A 99 -13.08 3.64 -9.14
CA GLU A 99 -13.10 5.06 -9.41
C GLU A 99 -13.49 5.86 -8.14
N ILE A 100 -12.85 7.01 -7.96
CA ILE A 100 -13.14 7.97 -6.89
C ILE A 100 -13.66 9.23 -7.59
N SER A 101 -14.91 9.59 -7.30
CA SER A 101 -15.58 10.79 -7.82
C SER A 101 -15.31 12.02 -6.96
#